data_AF-A0AAD9NWQ5-F1
#
_entry.id   AF-A0AAD9NWQ5-F1
#
_cell.length_a   1.000
_cell.length_b   1.000
_cell.length_c   1.000
_cell.angle_alpha   90.00
_cell.angle_beta   90.00
_cell.angle_gamma   90.00
#
_symmetry.space_group_name_H-M   'P 1'
#
loop_
_entity.id
_entity.type
_entity.pdbx_description
1 polymer ?
#
loop_
_entity_poly.entity_id
_entity_poly.type
_entity_poly.pdbx_seq_one_letter_code
_entity_poly.pdbx_strand_id
1 'polypeptide(L)'
;MQAGASYRLDLDPPKKNVFVTQLDAREDEAVPVYPLVQESAAQLIEASLHTKQQTLLLHKEVEGEHVEEQLREKRAEFQRRMDACSVKRTSLQRKQQEMKDRVSKFEKFIQDNESKRRRAIQKYQMEVRLKEQKKLELEYLKKELEDLTNKYIYLKNKLDAYKKYEEFLMQVVSILPEDYLEVNDTKLNSLMMRHRTLSDTNDSLIHNIINITDELEQKKQEMEQLLQEHDKLKLSINSQLSLKQKELEHTQSHNDELEAKFSRHKLDFRSRLAMYAQIIMAIDNIAEKCHHRPDPLSTDTKTTFHKLKTIDDCITEKTDIVNMANRGGSPGGSSPNRYSR
;
A
#
# COMPACT_ATOMS: atom_id res chain seq x y z
N MET A 1 -61.71 -8.56 31.21
CA MET A 1 -62.95 -9.33 31.47
C MET A 1 -62.57 -10.74 31.87
N GLN A 2 -63.02 -11.15 33.07
CA GLN A 2 -63.15 -12.49 33.68
C GLN A 2 -62.99 -12.26 35.20
N ALA A 3 -64.08 -11.95 35.92
CA ALA A 3 -64.91 -12.91 36.67
C ALA A 3 -64.02 -13.77 37.60
N GLY A 4 -63.94 -13.53 38.91
CA GLY A 4 -65.04 -13.41 39.86
C GLY A 4 -65.04 -14.66 40.76
N ALA A 5 -64.05 -14.79 41.64
CA ALA A 5 -63.98 -15.88 42.61
C ALA A 5 -64.38 -15.37 44.00
N SER A 6 -65.52 -15.86 44.47
CA SER A 6 -66.10 -15.58 45.79
C SER A 6 -65.31 -16.31 46.88
N TYR A 7 -64.80 -15.57 47.87
CA TYR A 7 -64.18 -16.14 49.08
C TYR A 7 -65.26 -16.35 50.15
N ARG A 8 -65.48 -17.61 50.53
CA ARG A 8 -66.39 -18.02 51.61
C ARG A 8 -65.58 -18.17 52.90
N LEU A 9 -65.90 -17.33 53.89
CA LEU A 9 -65.28 -17.33 55.21
C LEU A 9 -66.22 -18.09 56.17
N ASP A 10 -65.93 -19.35 56.45
CA ASP A 10 -66.68 -20.12 57.46
C ASP A 10 -66.10 -19.81 58.85
N LEU A 11 -66.84 -19.03 59.64
CA LEU A 11 -66.55 -18.73 61.04
C LEU A 11 -67.37 -19.65 61.95
N ASP A 12 -66.70 -20.38 62.84
CA ASP A 12 -67.33 -21.20 63.88
C ASP A 12 -68.19 -20.32 64.84
N PRO A 13 -69.31 -20.85 65.37
CA PRO A 13 -70.21 -20.08 66.22
C PRO A 13 -69.59 -19.72 67.60
N PRO A 14 -69.90 -18.53 68.15
CA PRO A 14 -69.30 -18.05 69.40
C PRO A 14 -69.77 -18.86 70.61
N LYS A 15 -68.82 -19.34 71.42
CA LYS A 15 -69.11 -19.99 72.71
C LYS A 15 -69.62 -18.98 73.72
N LYS A 16 -70.79 -19.28 74.29
CA LYS A 16 -71.50 -18.52 75.33
C LYS A 16 -70.69 -18.52 76.62
N ASN A 17 -70.35 -17.34 77.14
CA ASN A 17 -69.84 -17.17 78.50
C ASN A 17 -70.97 -17.52 79.49
N VAL A 18 -70.74 -18.50 80.36
CA VAL A 18 -71.63 -18.81 81.49
C VAL A 18 -70.82 -18.57 82.77
N PHE A 19 -71.12 -17.47 83.45
CA PHE A 19 -70.79 -17.27 84.85
C PHE A 19 -71.76 -18.12 85.68
N VAL A 20 -71.24 -18.90 86.64
CA VAL A 20 -72.04 -19.62 87.63
C VAL A 20 -71.57 -19.19 89.02
N THR A 21 -72.25 -18.18 89.57
CA THR A 21 -72.40 -17.93 91.00
C THR A 21 -73.82 -18.34 91.38
N GLN A 22 -73.95 -19.37 92.23
CA GLN A 22 -75.15 -19.83 92.97
C GLN A 22 -74.59 -20.96 93.87
N LEU A 23 -74.51 -20.92 95.21
CA LEU A 23 -75.41 -20.50 96.29
C LEU A 23 -76.81 -21.12 96.18
N ASP A 24 -76.98 -22.24 96.88
CA ASP A 24 -78.15 -22.66 97.67
C ASP A 24 -77.69 -23.86 98.54
N ALA A 25 -77.75 -23.75 99.89
CA ALA A 25 -78.84 -24.19 100.78
C ALA A 25 -78.94 -25.73 100.84
N ARG A 26 -79.14 -26.46 101.94
CA ARG A 26 -79.19 -26.34 103.42
C ARG A 26 -79.50 -27.79 103.90
N GLU A 27 -79.66 -28.01 105.21
CA GLU A 27 -80.15 -29.22 105.91
C GLU A 27 -79.04 -30.22 106.34
N ASP A 28 -78.98 -30.77 107.56
CA ASP A 28 -79.77 -30.61 108.79
C ASP A 28 -79.01 -31.16 110.02
N GLU A 29 -79.37 -30.60 111.17
CA GLU A 29 -79.40 -31.10 112.56
C GLU A 29 -78.47 -32.23 113.08
N ALA A 30 -77.86 -31.96 114.26
CA ALA A 30 -78.12 -32.72 115.50
C ALA A 30 -77.35 -32.14 116.71
N VAL A 31 -78.05 -31.88 117.81
CA VAL A 31 -77.54 -31.42 119.12
C VAL A 31 -77.57 -32.58 120.13
N PRO A 32 -76.55 -32.77 120.99
CA PRO A 32 -76.69 -33.47 122.27
C PRO A 32 -76.41 -32.50 123.44
N VAL A 33 -77.43 -32.06 124.17
CA VAL A 33 -77.92 -32.57 125.48
C VAL A 33 -76.85 -32.62 126.59
N TYR A 34 -76.93 -31.66 127.52
CA TYR A 34 -76.16 -31.62 128.77
C TYR A 34 -76.89 -32.41 129.89
N PRO A 35 -76.20 -33.25 130.70
CA PRO A 35 -76.80 -33.86 131.88
C PRO A 35 -76.62 -32.98 133.12
N LEU A 36 -77.75 -32.62 133.76
CA LEU A 36 -77.79 -32.11 135.12
C LEU A 36 -77.63 -33.26 136.12
N VAL A 37 -76.68 -33.14 137.06
CA VAL A 37 -76.61 -33.97 138.26
C VAL A 37 -76.58 -33.07 139.49
N GLN A 38 -77.58 -33.26 140.34
CA GLN A 38 -77.75 -32.66 141.66
C GLN A 38 -76.92 -33.46 142.66
N GLU A 39 -76.04 -32.81 143.44
CA GLU A 39 -75.70 -33.21 144.82
C GLU A 39 -74.77 -32.18 145.52
N SER A 40 -74.70 -32.30 146.85
CA SER A 40 -74.52 -31.27 147.89
C SER A 40 -73.19 -30.48 147.92
N ALA A 41 -73.31 -29.18 148.22
CA ALA A 41 -72.28 -28.13 148.17
C ALA A 41 -71.13 -28.21 149.20
N ALA A 42 -71.04 -29.25 150.03
CA ALA A 42 -70.05 -29.35 151.10
C ALA A 42 -68.76 -30.13 150.75
N GLN A 43 -68.70 -30.78 149.58
CA GLN A 43 -67.52 -31.54 149.12
C GLN A 43 -66.80 -30.90 147.91
N LEU A 44 -67.23 -29.73 147.44
CA LEU A 44 -66.72 -29.07 146.23
C LEU A 44 -65.58 -28.05 146.46
N ILE A 45 -65.21 -27.75 147.70
CA ILE A 45 -64.24 -26.68 147.99
C ILE A 45 -62.79 -27.19 147.90
N GLU A 46 -62.49 -28.43 148.28
CA GLU A 46 -61.14 -29.02 148.16
C GLU A 46 -60.76 -29.41 146.71
N ALA A 47 -61.74 -29.72 145.85
CA ALA A 47 -61.48 -29.99 144.44
C ALA A 47 -61.17 -28.73 143.61
N SER A 48 -61.42 -27.53 144.14
CA SER A 48 -61.37 -26.27 143.38
C SER A 48 -59.96 -25.73 143.06
N LEU A 49 -58.94 -26.09 143.86
CA LEU A 49 -57.55 -25.65 143.63
C LEU A 49 -56.80 -26.56 142.64
N HIS A 50 -57.00 -27.88 142.71
CA HIS A 50 -56.39 -28.82 141.77
C HIS A 50 -56.96 -28.66 140.35
N THR A 51 -58.26 -28.37 140.26
CA THR A 51 -58.95 -28.20 138.97
C THR A 51 -58.50 -26.95 138.22
N LYS A 52 -58.09 -25.85 138.88
CA LYS A 52 -57.63 -24.61 138.22
C LYS A 52 -56.23 -24.69 137.62
N GLN A 53 -55.30 -25.42 138.25
CA GLN A 53 -53.95 -25.64 137.67
C GLN A 53 -54.00 -26.69 136.56
N GLN A 54 -54.84 -27.71 136.70
CA GLN A 54 -55.07 -28.70 135.64
C GLN A 54 -55.79 -28.08 134.43
N THR A 55 -56.74 -27.15 134.60
CA THR A 55 -57.39 -26.43 133.48
C THR A 55 -56.50 -25.39 132.81
N LEU A 56 -55.56 -24.75 133.51
CA LEU A 56 -54.58 -23.84 132.91
C LEU A 56 -53.50 -24.57 132.11
N LEU A 57 -53.08 -25.74 132.58
CA LEU A 57 -52.20 -26.64 131.82
C LEU A 57 -52.94 -27.18 130.60
N LEU A 58 -54.18 -27.66 130.76
CA LEU A 58 -55.02 -28.04 129.61
C LEU A 58 -55.23 -26.87 128.64
N HIS A 59 -55.43 -25.64 129.11
CA HIS A 59 -55.62 -24.49 128.24
C HIS A 59 -54.35 -24.14 127.47
N LYS A 60 -53.17 -24.23 128.10
CA LYS A 60 -51.88 -24.08 127.39
C LYS A 60 -51.56 -25.24 126.46
N GLU A 61 -52.00 -26.45 126.80
CA GLU A 61 -51.89 -27.64 125.96
C GLU A 61 -52.80 -27.53 124.75
N VAL A 62 -54.05 -27.07 124.93
CA VAL A 62 -55.01 -26.76 123.87
C VAL A 62 -54.56 -25.55 123.02
N GLU A 63 -53.99 -24.49 123.61
CA GLU A 63 -53.39 -23.39 122.86
C GLU A 63 -52.15 -23.85 122.08
N GLY A 64 -51.33 -24.74 122.66
CA GLY A 64 -50.20 -25.39 122.01
C GLY A 64 -50.65 -26.23 120.82
N GLU A 65 -51.66 -27.09 121.00
CA GLU A 65 -52.30 -27.88 119.95
C GLU A 65 -52.93 -26.99 118.88
N HIS A 66 -53.56 -25.87 119.26
CA HIS A 66 -54.15 -24.93 118.32
C HIS A 66 -53.08 -24.19 117.49
N VAL A 67 -51.98 -23.76 118.10
CA VAL A 67 -50.84 -23.16 117.40
C VAL A 67 -50.13 -24.20 116.53
N GLU A 68 -50.02 -25.45 116.97
CA GLU A 68 -49.50 -26.56 116.17
C GLU A 68 -50.40 -26.90 114.98
N GLU A 69 -51.73 -26.87 115.15
CA GLU A 69 -52.71 -27.02 114.07
C GLU A 69 -52.60 -25.87 113.07
N GLN A 70 -52.55 -24.61 113.53
CA GLN A 70 -52.35 -23.45 112.66
C GLN A 70 -50.99 -23.49 111.92
N LEU A 71 -49.93 -23.94 112.60
CA LEU A 71 -48.61 -24.09 112.01
C LEU A 71 -48.61 -25.22 110.97
N ARG A 72 -49.30 -26.34 111.24
CA ARG A 72 -49.51 -27.43 110.29
C ARG A 72 -50.32 -26.97 109.08
N GLU A 73 -51.38 -26.20 109.28
CA GLU A 73 -52.19 -25.62 108.20
C GLU A 73 -51.37 -24.64 107.34
N LYS A 74 -50.59 -23.73 107.97
CA LYS A 74 -49.72 -22.80 107.25
C LYS A 74 -48.57 -23.50 106.52
N ARG A 75 -47.99 -24.55 107.10
CA ARG A 75 -47.01 -25.42 106.42
C ARG A 75 -47.67 -26.14 105.23
N ALA A 76 -48.88 -26.65 105.38
CA ALA A 76 -49.63 -27.27 104.29
C ALA A 76 -49.99 -26.26 103.19
N GLU A 77 -50.39 -25.04 103.54
CA GLU A 77 -50.68 -23.95 102.58
C GLU A 77 -49.42 -23.52 101.82
N PHE A 78 -48.29 -23.36 102.53
CA PHE A 78 -47.00 -23.06 101.92
C PHE A 78 -46.53 -24.18 100.99
N GLN A 79 -46.67 -25.44 101.42
CA GLN A 79 -46.35 -26.61 100.60
C GLN A 79 -47.20 -26.62 99.32
N ARG A 80 -48.53 -26.42 99.43
CA ARG A 80 -49.42 -26.31 98.27
C ARG A 80 -49.01 -25.18 97.32
N ARG A 81 -48.62 -24.00 97.85
CA ARG A 81 -48.13 -22.88 97.02
C ARG A 81 -46.79 -23.20 96.36
N MET A 82 -45.88 -23.87 97.06
CA MET A 82 -44.60 -24.30 96.50
C MET A 82 -44.77 -25.36 95.42
N ASP A 83 -45.68 -26.32 95.63
CA ASP A 83 -46.04 -27.33 94.63
C ASP A 83 -46.66 -26.68 93.39
N ALA A 84 -47.60 -25.74 93.57
CA ALA A 84 -48.20 -24.98 92.46
C ALA A 84 -47.16 -24.15 91.69
N CYS A 85 -46.25 -23.48 92.39
CA CYS A 85 -45.14 -22.75 91.78
C CYS A 85 -44.16 -23.69 91.04
N SER A 86 -43.87 -24.87 91.60
CA SER A 86 -43.03 -25.89 90.99
C SER A 86 -43.67 -26.43 89.69
N VAL A 87 -44.97 -26.74 89.72
CA VAL A 87 -45.74 -27.15 88.53
C VAL A 87 -45.78 -26.03 87.49
N LYS A 88 -45.95 -24.76 87.90
CA LYS A 88 -45.96 -23.63 86.96
C LYS A 88 -44.58 -23.37 86.36
N ARG A 89 -43.51 -23.51 87.14
CA ARG A 89 -42.11 -23.38 86.69
C ARG A 89 -41.77 -24.47 85.68
N THR A 90 -42.11 -25.72 85.96
CA THR A 90 -41.88 -26.85 85.03
C THR A 90 -42.72 -26.69 83.75
N SER A 91 -43.98 -26.26 83.85
CA SER A 91 -44.83 -25.94 82.69
C SER A 91 -44.24 -24.82 81.82
N LEU A 92 -43.76 -23.73 82.42
CA LEU A 92 -43.12 -22.63 81.71
C LEU A 92 -41.79 -23.05 81.06
N GLN A 93 -40.97 -23.81 81.76
CA GLN A 93 -39.73 -24.35 81.21
C GLN A 93 -40.00 -25.27 80.02
N ARG A 94 -41.04 -26.12 80.11
CA ARG A 94 -41.48 -26.97 79.00
C ARG A 94 -41.92 -26.14 77.79
N LYS A 95 -42.77 -25.12 78.00
CA LYS A 95 -43.22 -24.20 76.93
C LYS A 95 -42.05 -23.43 76.31
N GLN A 96 -41.10 -22.97 77.12
CA GLN A 96 -39.90 -22.30 76.62
C GLN A 96 -39.04 -23.23 75.77
N GLN A 97 -38.87 -24.49 76.19
CA GLN A 97 -38.14 -25.49 75.41
C GLN A 97 -38.88 -25.82 74.10
N GLU A 98 -40.19 -26.04 74.15
CA GLU A 98 -41.01 -26.25 72.94
C GLU A 98 -40.89 -25.08 71.96
N MET A 99 -40.83 -23.84 72.45
CA MET A 99 -40.67 -22.65 71.62
C MET A 99 -39.26 -22.56 71.02
N LYS A 100 -38.21 -22.87 71.79
CA LYS A 100 -36.84 -22.98 71.29
C LYS A 100 -36.71 -24.06 70.21
N ASP A 101 -37.32 -25.22 70.42
CA ASP A 101 -37.31 -26.32 69.44
C ASP A 101 -38.04 -25.94 68.15
N ARG A 102 -39.16 -25.20 68.25
CA ARG A 102 -39.86 -24.64 67.08
C ARG A 102 -39.01 -23.63 66.33
N VAL A 103 -38.37 -22.69 67.03
CA VAL A 103 -37.46 -21.71 66.41
C VAL A 103 -36.32 -22.43 65.70
N SER A 104 -35.69 -23.41 66.33
CA SER A 104 -34.62 -24.19 65.70
C SER A 104 -35.10 -24.96 64.45
N LYS A 105 -36.32 -25.52 64.47
CA LYS A 105 -36.93 -26.15 63.30
C LYS A 105 -37.19 -25.16 62.17
N PHE A 106 -37.70 -23.96 62.48
CA PHE A 106 -37.94 -22.91 61.50
C PHE A 106 -36.63 -22.37 60.92
N GLU A 107 -35.60 -22.18 61.74
CA GLU A 107 -34.28 -21.74 61.30
C GLU A 107 -33.67 -22.76 60.33
N LYS A 108 -33.71 -24.06 60.68
CA LYS A 108 -33.30 -25.15 59.77
C LYS A 108 -34.11 -25.14 58.46
N PHE A 109 -35.43 -24.97 58.54
CA PHE A 109 -36.29 -24.91 57.35
C PHE A 109 -35.95 -23.71 56.45
N ILE A 110 -35.70 -22.54 57.02
CA ILE A 110 -35.28 -21.34 56.30
C ILE A 110 -33.92 -21.58 55.63
N GLN A 111 -32.95 -22.13 56.37
CA GLN A 111 -31.62 -22.44 55.84
C GLN A 111 -31.69 -23.46 54.69
N ASP A 112 -32.50 -24.51 54.84
CA ASP A 112 -32.72 -25.52 53.80
C ASP A 112 -33.40 -24.92 52.58
N ASN A 113 -34.43 -24.08 52.76
CA ASN A 113 -35.12 -23.42 51.65
C ASN A 113 -34.18 -22.45 50.91
N GLU A 114 -33.41 -21.67 51.65
CA GLU A 114 -32.43 -20.76 51.08
C GLU A 114 -31.31 -21.52 50.34
N SER A 115 -30.88 -22.66 50.86
CA SER A 115 -29.93 -23.55 50.16
C SER A 115 -30.52 -24.10 48.85
N LYS A 116 -31.79 -24.51 48.84
CA LYS A 116 -32.51 -24.95 47.64
C LYS A 116 -32.65 -23.82 46.63
N ARG A 117 -33.01 -22.61 47.08
CA ARG A 117 -33.09 -21.41 46.25
C ARG A 117 -31.73 -21.07 45.64
N ARG A 118 -30.67 -21.04 46.44
CA ARG A 118 -29.29 -20.81 45.95
C ARG A 118 -28.88 -21.84 44.90
N ARG A 119 -29.11 -23.13 45.17
CA ARG A 119 -28.80 -24.22 44.22
C ARG A 119 -29.58 -24.08 42.91
N ALA A 120 -30.87 -23.74 42.98
CA ALA A 120 -31.71 -23.52 41.81
C ALA A 120 -31.22 -22.33 40.97
N ILE A 121 -30.87 -21.21 41.61
CA ILE A 121 -30.32 -20.02 40.93
C ILE A 121 -28.98 -20.34 40.28
N GLN A 122 -28.07 -21.02 40.99
CA GLN A 122 -26.77 -21.42 40.43
C GLN A 122 -26.93 -22.35 39.23
N LYS A 123 -27.82 -23.35 39.33
CA LYS A 123 -28.12 -24.25 38.21
C LYS A 123 -28.66 -23.47 37.02
N TYR A 124 -29.61 -22.57 37.24
CA TYR A 124 -30.15 -21.71 36.17
C TYR A 124 -29.07 -20.85 35.51
N GLN A 125 -28.20 -20.20 36.30
CA GLN A 125 -27.11 -19.39 35.77
C GLN A 125 -26.10 -20.22 34.96
N MET A 126 -25.78 -21.44 35.42
CA MET A 126 -24.92 -22.35 34.67
C MET A 126 -25.55 -22.77 33.35
N GLU A 127 -26.84 -23.14 33.34
CA GLU A 127 -27.57 -23.51 32.13
C GLU A 127 -27.65 -22.35 31.12
N VAL A 128 -27.87 -21.12 31.59
CA VAL A 128 -27.88 -19.93 30.72
C VAL A 128 -26.50 -19.72 30.09
N ARG A 129 -25.42 -19.76 30.87
CA ARG A 129 -24.05 -19.61 30.33
C ARG A 129 -23.71 -20.72 29.33
N LEU A 130 -24.06 -21.95 29.65
CA LEU A 130 -23.82 -23.10 28.77
C LEU A 130 -24.61 -22.94 27.45
N LYS A 131 -25.86 -22.49 27.52
CA LYS A 131 -26.68 -22.20 26.35
C LYS A 131 -26.06 -21.10 25.48
N GLU A 132 -25.58 -20.02 26.09
CA GLU A 132 -24.91 -18.94 25.37
C GLU A 132 -23.63 -19.42 24.68
N GLN A 133 -22.78 -20.18 25.40
CA GLN A 133 -21.57 -20.77 24.83
C GLN A 133 -21.89 -21.67 23.64
N LYS A 134 -22.88 -22.57 23.78
CA LYS A 134 -23.30 -23.48 22.71
C LYS A 134 -23.92 -22.75 21.53
N LYS A 135 -24.61 -21.64 21.76
CA LYS A 135 -25.15 -20.78 20.69
C LYS A 135 -24.02 -20.15 19.87
N LEU A 136 -22.99 -19.61 20.53
CA LEU A 136 -21.83 -19.04 19.85
C LEU A 136 -21.06 -20.09 19.06
N GLU A 137 -20.85 -21.28 19.63
CA GLU A 137 -20.22 -22.42 18.95
C GLU A 137 -21.03 -22.82 17.70
N LEU A 138 -22.35 -22.90 17.81
CA LEU A 138 -23.24 -23.21 16.69
C LEU A 138 -23.18 -22.14 15.59
N GLU A 139 -23.16 -20.86 15.95
CA GLU A 139 -23.02 -19.77 14.98
C GLU A 139 -21.66 -19.81 14.27
N TYR A 140 -20.60 -20.13 15.00
CA TYR A 140 -19.26 -20.31 14.43
C TYR A 140 -19.21 -21.49 13.45
N LEU A 141 -19.69 -22.67 13.86
CA LEU A 141 -19.75 -23.86 13.00
C LEU A 141 -20.61 -23.62 11.75
N LYS A 142 -21.70 -22.87 11.87
CA LYS A 142 -22.54 -22.51 10.72
C LYS A 142 -21.79 -21.67 9.70
N LYS A 143 -21.03 -20.66 10.15
CA LYS A 143 -20.20 -19.84 9.26
C LYS A 143 -19.11 -20.67 8.59
N GLU A 144 -18.44 -21.54 9.35
CA GLU A 144 -17.42 -22.41 8.79
C GLU A 144 -18.00 -23.36 7.73
N LEU A 145 -19.18 -23.92 7.99
CA LEU A 145 -19.89 -24.75 7.02
C LEU A 145 -20.26 -23.94 5.77
N GLU A 146 -20.78 -22.73 5.92
CA GLU A 146 -21.08 -21.84 4.80
C GLU A 146 -19.84 -21.55 3.95
N ASP A 147 -18.72 -21.18 4.59
CA ASP A 147 -17.44 -20.95 3.91
C ASP A 147 -16.94 -22.19 3.16
N LEU A 148 -17.05 -23.38 3.78
CA LEU A 148 -16.67 -24.63 3.13
C LEU A 148 -17.58 -24.96 1.95
N THR A 149 -18.89 -24.73 2.08
CA THR A 149 -19.83 -24.96 0.97
C THR A 149 -19.57 -24.01 -0.19
N ASN A 150 -19.27 -22.74 0.08
CA ASN A 150 -18.90 -21.77 -0.94
C ASN A 150 -17.61 -22.17 -1.65
N LYS A 151 -16.59 -22.60 -0.90
CA LYS A 151 -15.35 -23.15 -1.47
C LYS A 151 -15.63 -24.39 -2.32
N TYR A 152 -16.45 -25.32 -1.84
CA TYR A 152 -16.83 -26.51 -2.58
C TYR A 152 -17.52 -26.17 -3.90
N ILE A 153 -18.51 -25.28 -3.89
CA ILE A 153 -19.22 -24.83 -5.09
C ILE A 153 -18.25 -24.16 -6.07
N TYR A 154 -17.36 -23.28 -5.58
CA TYR A 154 -16.34 -22.66 -6.40
C TYR A 154 -15.41 -23.69 -7.06
N LEU A 155 -14.88 -24.65 -6.28
CA LEU A 155 -14.02 -25.71 -6.80
C LEU A 155 -14.77 -26.60 -7.81
N LYS A 156 -16.01 -26.95 -7.52
CA LYS A 156 -16.86 -27.76 -8.40
C LYS A 156 -17.09 -27.06 -9.73
N ASN A 157 -17.48 -25.79 -9.71
CA ASN A 157 -17.66 -25.00 -10.93
C ASN A 157 -16.37 -24.90 -11.74
N LYS A 158 -15.22 -24.75 -11.06
CA LYS A 158 -13.90 -24.74 -11.70
C LYS A 158 -13.56 -26.09 -12.33
N LEU A 159 -13.87 -27.19 -11.65
CA LEU A 159 -13.69 -28.55 -12.16
C LEU A 159 -14.57 -28.80 -13.39
N ASP A 160 -15.86 -28.44 -13.31
CA ASP A 160 -16.79 -28.57 -14.44
C ASP A 160 -16.34 -27.73 -15.64
N ALA A 161 -15.81 -26.52 -15.39
CA ALA A 161 -15.23 -25.68 -16.44
C ALA A 161 -13.96 -26.26 -17.08
N TYR A 162 -13.17 -27.03 -16.32
CA TYR A 162 -11.94 -27.67 -16.82
C TYR A 162 -12.15 -29.07 -17.38
N LYS A 163 -13.27 -29.72 -17.10
CA LYS A 163 -13.60 -31.06 -17.60
C LYS A 163 -13.50 -31.15 -19.12
N LYS A 164 -13.91 -30.10 -19.84
CA LYS A 164 -13.76 -30.02 -21.31
C LYS A 164 -12.31 -30.14 -21.78
N TYR A 165 -11.35 -29.62 -21.01
CA TYR A 165 -9.93 -29.71 -21.35
C TYR A 165 -9.37 -31.08 -21.00
N GLU A 166 -9.82 -31.69 -19.92
CA GLU A 166 -9.49 -33.08 -19.58
C GLU A 166 -9.97 -34.04 -20.68
N GLU A 167 -11.24 -33.94 -21.09
CA GLU A 167 -11.82 -34.75 -22.17
C GLU A 167 -11.03 -34.57 -23.48
N PHE A 168 -10.70 -33.32 -23.84
CA PHE A 168 -9.87 -33.03 -24.99
C PHE A 168 -8.48 -33.68 -24.90
N LEU A 169 -7.78 -33.51 -23.77
CA LEU A 169 -6.43 -34.06 -23.60
C LEU A 169 -6.44 -35.59 -23.59
N MET A 170 -7.47 -36.22 -23.03
CA MET A 170 -7.67 -37.67 -23.10
C MET A 170 -7.88 -38.15 -24.54
N GLN A 171 -8.62 -37.40 -25.36
CA GLN A 171 -8.77 -37.67 -26.78
C GLN A 171 -7.45 -37.49 -27.56
N VAL A 172 -6.64 -36.48 -27.21
CA VAL A 172 -5.31 -36.31 -27.82
C VAL A 172 -4.40 -37.50 -27.47
N VAL A 173 -4.42 -37.94 -26.22
CA VAL A 173 -3.64 -39.11 -25.76
C VAL A 173 -4.08 -40.39 -26.46
N SER A 174 -5.36 -40.55 -26.81
CA SER A 174 -5.85 -41.77 -27.48
C SER A 174 -5.46 -41.87 -28.95
N ILE A 175 -5.21 -40.74 -29.62
CA ILE A 175 -4.75 -40.69 -31.02
C ILE A 175 -3.22 -40.81 -31.11
N LEU A 176 -2.53 -40.53 -29.99
CA LEU A 176 -1.08 -40.46 -29.94
C LEU A 176 -0.42 -41.84 -30.12
N PRO A 177 0.59 -41.99 -30.99
CA PRO A 177 1.36 -43.22 -31.11
C PRO A 177 2.00 -43.63 -29.78
N GLU A 178 2.08 -44.93 -29.54
CA GLU A 178 2.48 -45.48 -28.23
C GLU A 178 3.90 -45.10 -27.79
N ASP A 179 4.81 -44.91 -28.75
CA ASP A 179 6.22 -44.59 -28.51
C ASP A 179 6.55 -43.08 -28.65
N TYR A 180 5.54 -42.23 -28.83
CA TYR A 180 5.77 -40.80 -29.11
C TYR A 180 6.21 -39.99 -27.87
N LEU A 181 5.95 -40.50 -26.67
CA LEU A 181 6.32 -39.86 -25.41
C LEU A 181 7.04 -40.86 -24.53
N GLU A 182 8.19 -40.44 -23.98
CA GLU A 182 8.83 -41.15 -22.87
C GLU A 182 7.89 -41.10 -21.66
N VAL A 183 7.44 -42.28 -21.23
CA VAL A 183 6.47 -42.40 -20.13
C VAL A 183 7.23 -42.30 -18.81
N ASN A 184 7.10 -41.16 -18.13
CA ASN A 184 7.64 -41.00 -16.77
C ASN A 184 6.62 -41.42 -15.71
N ASP A 185 5.35 -40.98 -15.84
CA ASP A 185 4.25 -41.31 -14.91
C ASP A 185 2.96 -41.70 -15.66
N THR A 186 2.32 -40.74 -16.31
CA THR A 186 1.13 -40.94 -17.16
C THR A 186 1.38 -40.28 -18.51
N LYS A 187 0.82 -40.84 -19.59
CA LYS A 187 0.93 -40.25 -20.95
C LYS A 187 0.46 -38.79 -20.99
N LEU A 188 -0.56 -38.45 -20.19
CA LEU A 188 -1.06 -37.09 -20.05
C LEU A 188 -0.02 -36.14 -19.44
N ASN A 189 0.62 -36.54 -18.33
CA ASN A 189 1.67 -35.72 -17.71
C ASN A 189 2.88 -35.55 -18.63
N SER A 190 3.31 -36.62 -19.32
CA SER A 190 4.39 -36.52 -20.31
C SER A 190 4.04 -35.55 -21.44
N LEU A 191 2.78 -35.54 -21.92
CA LEU A 191 2.30 -34.60 -22.93
C LEU A 191 2.34 -33.16 -22.42
N MET A 192 1.85 -32.92 -21.19
CA MET A 192 1.86 -31.59 -20.57
C MET A 192 3.28 -31.06 -20.35
N MET A 193 4.20 -31.91 -19.90
CA MET A 193 5.61 -31.55 -19.71
C MET A 193 6.26 -31.21 -21.05
N ARG A 194 6.03 -32.01 -22.09
CA ARG A 194 6.53 -31.71 -23.43
C ARG A 194 5.97 -30.41 -23.97
N HIS A 195 4.66 -30.17 -23.84
CA HIS A 195 4.06 -28.90 -24.23
C HIS A 195 4.70 -27.73 -23.50
N ARG A 196 4.91 -27.86 -22.18
CA ARG A 196 5.59 -26.83 -21.39
C ARG A 196 6.99 -26.54 -21.90
N THR A 197 7.81 -27.58 -22.10
CA THR A 197 9.16 -27.40 -22.66
C THR A 197 9.11 -26.73 -24.04
N LEU A 198 8.20 -27.16 -24.92
CA LEU A 198 8.04 -26.54 -26.23
C LEU A 198 7.61 -25.07 -26.14
N SER A 199 6.66 -24.75 -25.27
CA SER A 199 6.24 -23.37 -25.00
C SER A 199 7.40 -22.53 -24.49
N ASP A 200 8.12 -23.00 -23.47
CA ASP A 200 9.26 -22.30 -22.87
C ASP A 200 10.37 -22.08 -23.91
N THR A 201 10.65 -23.07 -24.76
CA THR A 201 11.62 -22.92 -25.86
C THR A 201 11.13 -21.93 -26.92
N ASN A 202 9.84 -21.96 -27.26
CA ASN A 202 9.27 -21.04 -28.24
C ASN A 202 9.34 -19.58 -27.74
N ASP A 203 8.99 -19.35 -26.48
CA ASP A 203 9.08 -18.02 -25.86
C ASP A 203 10.54 -17.52 -25.86
N SER A 204 11.49 -18.41 -25.54
CA SER A 204 12.93 -18.10 -25.61
C SER A 204 13.39 -17.76 -27.02
N LEU A 205 12.91 -18.50 -28.04
CA LEU A 205 13.22 -18.23 -29.45
C LEU A 205 12.61 -16.91 -29.92
N ILE A 206 11.37 -16.61 -29.53
CA ILE A 206 10.72 -15.33 -29.84
C ILE A 206 11.51 -14.18 -29.23
N HIS A 207 11.90 -14.28 -27.95
CA HIS A 207 12.75 -13.28 -27.31
C HIS A 207 14.08 -13.10 -28.04
N ASN A 208 14.71 -14.19 -28.46
CA ASN A 208 15.96 -14.12 -29.22
C ASN A 208 15.76 -13.42 -30.58
N ILE A 209 14.68 -13.73 -31.30
CA ILE A 209 14.35 -13.05 -32.57
C ILE A 209 14.15 -11.56 -32.36
N ILE A 210 13.46 -11.15 -31.30
CA ILE A 210 13.26 -9.74 -30.97
C ILE A 210 14.62 -9.07 -30.75
N ASN A 211 15.48 -9.66 -29.91
CA ASN A 211 16.81 -9.12 -29.63
C ASN A 211 17.67 -8.98 -30.89
N ILE A 212 17.72 -10.02 -31.74
CA ILE A 212 18.48 -9.98 -33.00
C ILE A 212 17.91 -8.91 -33.95
N THR A 213 16.59 -8.73 -33.98
CA THR A 213 15.95 -7.72 -34.82
C THR A 213 16.30 -6.32 -34.35
N ASP A 214 16.30 -6.09 -33.04
CA ASP A 214 16.71 -4.81 -32.44
C ASP A 214 18.20 -4.51 -32.71
N GLU A 215 19.08 -5.50 -32.55
CA GLU A 215 20.50 -5.38 -32.89
C GLU A 215 20.71 -5.06 -34.37
N LEU A 216 19.96 -5.71 -35.26
CA LEU A 216 20.02 -5.49 -36.69
C LEU A 216 19.56 -4.07 -37.06
N GLU A 217 18.50 -3.58 -36.42
CA GLU A 217 18.02 -2.21 -36.63
C GLU A 217 19.03 -1.17 -36.13
N GLN A 218 19.65 -1.41 -34.98
CA GLN A 218 20.74 -0.58 -34.50
C GLN A 218 21.91 -0.54 -35.49
N LYS A 219 22.33 -1.69 -36.02
CA LYS A 219 23.42 -1.77 -37.01
C LYS A 219 23.07 -1.08 -38.33
N LYS A 220 21.81 -1.17 -38.78
CA LYS A 220 21.34 -0.41 -39.94
C LYS A 220 21.41 1.09 -39.69
N GLN A 221 20.98 1.55 -38.52
CA GLN A 221 21.02 2.97 -38.17
C GLN A 221 22.47 3.48 -38.11
N GLU A 222 23.40 2.71 -37.51
CA GLU A 222 24.83 3.02 -37.51
C GLU A 222 25.39 3.12 -38.94
N MET A 223 25.02 2.20 -39.83
CA MET A 223 25.43 2.23 -41.23
C MET A 223 24.89 3.45 -41.97
N GLU A 224 23.62 3.81 -41.76
CA GLU A 224 23.01 4.98 -42.38
C GLU A 224 23.69 6.28 -41.91
N GLN A 225 24.02 6.38 -40.63
CA GLN A 225 24.77 7.51 -40.09
C GLN A 225 26.14 7.63 -40.76
N LEU A 226 26.89 6.53 -40.88
CA LEU A 226 28.20 6.52 -41.55
C LEU A 226 28.10 6.91 -43.03
N LEU A 227 27.07 6.46 -43.74
CA LEU A 227 26.83 6.86 -45.13
C LEU A 227 26.56 8.37 -45.23
N GLN A 228 25.72 8.92 -44.36
CA GLN A 228 25.44 10.35 -44.32
C GLN A 228 26.70 11.18 -43.99
N GLU A 229 27.53 10.71 -43.06
CA GLU A 229 28.81 11.34 -42.73
C GLU A 229 29.77 11.32 -43.93
N HIS A 230 29.86 10.19 -44.63
CA HIS A 230 30.69 10.06 -45.82
C HIS A 230 30.21 10.98 -46.96
N ASP A 231 28.90 11.08 -47.18
CA ASP A 231 28.34 12.00 -48.18
C ASP A 231 28.61 13.46 -47.83
N LYS A 232 28.50 13.84 -46.54
CA LYS A 232 28.91 15.17 -46.07
C LYS A 232 30.39 15.44 -46.34
N LEU A 233 31.26 14.46 -46.08
CA LEU A 233 32.69 14.58 -46.36
C LEU A 233 32.95 14.75 -47.86
N LYS A 234 32.29 13.95 -48.72
CA LYS A 234 32.39 14.06 -50.18
C LYS A 234 31.97 15.44 -50.67
N LEU A 235 30.86 15.98 -50.15
CA LEU A 235 30.42 17.35 -50.46
C LEU A 235 31.44 18.40 -50.02
N SER A 236 32.03 18.24 -48.83
CA SER A 236 33.09 19.12 -48.32
C SER A 236 34.32 19.09 -49.23
N ILE A 237 34.80 17.90 -49.61
CA ILE A 237 35.94 17.73 -50.52
C ILE A 237 35.64 18.33 -51.90
N ASN A 238 34.45 18.08 -52.46
CA ASN A 238 34.05 18.65 -53.74
C ASN A 238 34.00 20.18 -53.70
N SER A 239 33.52 20.76 -52.60
CA SER A 239 33.54 22.21 -52.38
C SER A 239 34.97 22.74 -52.36
N GLN A 240 35.88 22.09 -51.63
CA GLN A 240 37.31 22.46 -51.61
C GLN A 240 37.96 22.32 -53.00
N LEU A 241 37.63 21.27 -53.74
CA LEU A 241 38.12 21.05 -55.11
C LEU A 241 37.65 22.16 -56.04
N SER A 242 36.38 22.56 -55.96
CA SER A 242 35.83 23.67 -56.75
C SER A 242 36.53 25.00 -56.42
N LEU A 243 36.82 25.26 -55.15
CA LEU A 243 37.63 26.43 -54.75
C LEU A 243 39.03 26.39 -55.36
N LYS A 244 39.69 25.23 -55.34
CA LYS A 244 41.01 25.06 -55.95
C LYS A 244 41.01 25.16 -57.47
N GLN A 245 39.98 24.66 -58.14
CA GLN A 245 39.79 24.85 -59.58
C GLN A 245 39.62 26.33 -59.92
N LYS A 246 38.83 27.07 -59.14
CA LYS A 246 38.66 28.51 -59.33
C LYS A 246 39.98 29.29 -59.16
N GLU A 247 40.78 28.94 -58.15
CA GLU A 247 42.13 29.51 -57.96
C GLU A 247 43.06 29.20 -59.14
N LEU A 248 43.01 27.97 -59.66
CA LEU A 248 43.78 27.55 -60.83
C LEU A 248 43.38 28.33 -62.08
N GLU A 249 42.08 28.37 -62.40
CA GLU A 249 41.54 29.11 -63.56
C GLU A 249 41.89 30.59 -63.49
N HIS A 250 41.80 31.19 -62.31
CA HIS A 250 42.21 32.58 -62.10
C HIS A 250 43.69 32.79 -62.44
N THR A 251 44.55 31.89 -61.95
CA THR A 251 46.00 31.95 -62.19
C THR A 251 46.34 31.70 -63.66
N GLN A 252 45.67 30.74 -64.31
CA GLN A 252 45.82 30.44 -65.74
C GLN A 252 45.40 31.63 -66.60
N SER A 253 44.20 32.18 -66.35
CA SER A 253 43.72 33.36 -67.08
C SER A 253 44.66 34.56 -66.92
N HIS A 254 45.25 34.75 -65.73
CA HIS A 254 46.25 35.80 -65.52
C HIS A 254 47.54 35.54 -66.31
N ASN A 255 48.00 34.29 -66.37
CA ASN A 255 49.17 33.91 -67.14
C ASN A 255 48.93 34.10 -68.66
N ASP A 256 47.78 33.68 -69.17
CA ASP A 256 47.38 33.88 -70.57
C ASP A 256 47.37 35.38 -70.94
N GLU A 257 46.86 36.23 -70.03
CA GLU A 257 46.89 37.68 -70.22
C GLU A 257 48.33 38.22 -70.31
N LEU A 258 49.24 37.72 -69.46
CA LEU A 258 50.66 38.08 -69.50
C LEU A 258 51.35 37.57 -70.76
N GLU A 259 51.06 36.36 -71.21
CA GLU A 259 51.62 35.78 -72.43
C GLU A 259 51.13 36.52 -73.68
N ALA A 260 49.85 36.92 -73.72
CA ALA A 260 49.31 37.76 -74.78
C ALA A 260 49.99 39.13 -74.82
N LYS A 261 50.21 39.77 -73.65
CA LYS A 261 50.97 41.02 -73.54
C LYS A 261 52.40 40.85 -74.04
N PHE A 262 53.09 39.79 -73.61
CA PHE A 262 54.45 39.49 -74.04
C PHE A 262 54.54 39.27 -75.56
N SER A 263 53.63 38.49 -76.13
CA SER A 263 53.55 38.23 -77.57
C SER A 263 53.31 39.51 -78.38
N ARG A 264 52.43 40.40 -77.89
CA ARG A 264 52.21 41.72 -78.50
C ARG A 264 53.48 42.56 -78.47
N HIS A 265 54.19 42.61 -77.34
CA HIS A 265 55.47 43.31 -77.23
C HIS A 265 56.53 42.72 -78.16
N LYS A 266 56.60 41.39 -78.27
CA LYS A 266 57.52 40.70 -79.17
C LYS A 266 57.25 41.02 -80.64
N LEU A 267 55.97 41.05 -81.05
CA LEU A 267 55.59 41.42 -82.42
C LEU A 267 55.94 42.87 -82.73
N ASP A 268 55.65 43.80 -81.81
CA ASP A 268 56.05 45.22 -81.94
C ASP A 268 57.57 45.34 -82.10
N PHE A 269 58.34 44.65 -81.26
CA PHE A 269 59.80 44.62 -81.36
C PHE A 269 60.30 44.08 -82.70
N ARG A 270 59.73 42.96 -83.19
CA ARG A 270 60.08 42.42 -84.52
C ARG A 270 59.75 43.38 -85.65
N SER A 271 58.61 44.07 -85.59
CA SER A 271 58.22 45.10 -86.57
C SER A 271 59.24 46.25 -86.59
N ARG A 272 59.62 46.76 -85.41
CA ARG A 272 60.68 47.78 -85.28
C ARG A 272 62.02 47.30 -85.82
N LEU A 273 62.41 46.06 -85.52
CA LEU A 273 63.64 45.46 -86.04
C LEU A 273 63.62 45.32 -87.56
N ALA A 274 62.48 44.93 -88.15
CA ALA A 274 62.32 44.85 -89.60
C ALA A 274 62.40 46.23 -90.26
N MET A 275 61.75 47.26 -89.69
CA MET A 275 61.90 48.64 -90.14
C MET A 275 63.36 49.09 -90.08
N TYR A 276 64.06 48.81 -88.98
CA TYR A 276 65.48 49.11 -88.83
C TYR A 276 66.34 48.41 -89.89
N ALA A 277 66.10 47.12 -90.14
CA ALA A 277 66.78 46.35 -91.18
C ALA A 277 66.49 46.91 -92.58
N GLN A 278 65.26 47.34 -92.86
CA GLN A 278 64.89 47.97 -94.13
C GLN A 278 65.60 49.30 -94.34
N ILE A 279 65.75 50.12 -93.29
CA ILE A 279 66.55 51.34 -93.32
C ILE A 279 68.01 51.01 -93.64
N ILE A 280 68.58 49.98 -93.00
CA ILE A 280 69.96 49.53 -93.31
C ILE A 280 70.07 49.08 -94.77
N MET A 281 69.14 48.27 -95.28
CA MET A 281 69.18 47.85 -96.69
C MET A 281 69.04 49.03 -97.66
N ALA A 282 68.21 50.03 -97.34
CA ALA A 282 68.11 51.24 -98.15
C ALA A 282 69.44 52.01 -98.15
N ILE A 283 70.09 52.14 -97.00
CA ILE A 283 71.44 52.71 -96.89
C ILE A 283 72.43 51.90 -97.75
N ASP A 284 72.41 50.58 -97.65
CA ASP A 284 73.30 49.71 -98.42
C ASP A 284 73.10 49.87 -99.93
N ASN A 285 71.85 49.85 -100.40
CA ASN A 285 71.50 50.02 -101.82
C ASN A 285 71.91 51.40 -102.36
N ILE A 286 71.71 52.47 -101.58
CA ILE A 286 72.11 53.82 -102.00
C ILE A 286 73.65 53.90 -102.01
N ALA A 287 74.32 53.37 -100.99
CA ALA A 287 75.77 53.35 -100.92
C ALA A 287 76.37 52.60 -102.11
N GLU A 288 75.83 51.44 -102.49
CA GLU A 288 76.25 50.68 -103.68
C GLU A 288 76.11 51.50 -104.97
N LYS A 289 74.98 52.20 -105.18
CA LYS A 289 74.80 53.10 -106.34
C LYS A 289 75.77 54.28 -106.37
N CYS A 290 76.26 54.70 -105.22
CA CYS A 290 77.28 55.73 -105.08
C CYS A 290 78.70 55.21 -105.36
N HIS A 291 78.91 53.90 -105.48
CA HIS A 291 80.19 53.34 -105.92
C HIS A 291 80.28 53.37 -107.46
N HIS A 292 81.04 54.32 -108.01
CA HIS A 292 81.27 54.47 -109.46
C HIS A 292 82.37 53.54 -110.03
N ARG A 293 82.86 52.56 -109.26
CA ARG A 293 83.88 51.58 -109.70
C ARG A 293 83.65 50.22 -109.02
N PRO A 294 83.49 49.11 -109.77
CA PRO A 294 83.51 47.78 -109.16
C PRO A 294 84.95 47.49 -108.70
N ASP A 295 85.17 47.52 -107.39
CA ASP A 295 86.39 47.02 -106.78
C ASP A 295 86.18 45.53 -106.38
N PRO A 296 86.88 44.55 -107.00
CA PRO A 296 86.56 43.13 -106.86
C PRO A 296 86.89 42.50 -105.49
N LEU A 297 87.30 43.28 -104.47
CA LEU A 297 87.82 42.76 -103.19
C LEU A 297 87.07 43.21 -101.92
N SER A 298 85.95 43.93 -102.01
CA SER A 298 85.18 44.30 -100.81
C SER A 298 84.01 43.34 -100.56
N THR A 299 84.34 42.12 -100.13
CA THR A 299 83.39 41.27 -99.39
C THR A 299 83.59 41.48 -97.89
N ASP A 300 82.46 41.64 -97.19
CA ASP A 300 82.25 41.71 -95.73
C ASP A 300 82.38 43.06 -94.98
N THR A 301 81.21 43.63 -94.66
CA THR A 301 80.88 44.51 -93.53
C THR A 301 81.55 45.89 -93.41
N LYS A 302 81.31 46.80 -94.37
CA LYS A 302 81.47 48.25 -94.09
C LYS A 302 80.45 48.68 -93.03
N THR A 303 80.88 49.32 -91.94
CA THR A 303 79.98 49.86 -90.89
C THR A 303 78.96 50.81 -91.51
N THR A 304 77.71 50.81 -91.04
CA THR A 304 76.61 51.67 -91.55
C THR A 304 77.02 53.15 -91.65
N PHE A 305 77.80 53.64 -90.67
CA PHE A 305 78.36 55.00 -90.68
C PHE A 305 79.27 55.27 -91.89
N HIS A 306 80.10 54.29 -92.26
CA HIS A 306 80.98 54.42 -93.42
C HIS A 306 80.19 54.44 -94.73
N LYS A 307 79.15 53.60 -94.84
CA LYS A 307 78.24 53.60 -96.00
C LYS A 307 77.49 54.93 -96.16
N LEU A 308 76.96 55.48 -95.05
CA LEU A 308 76.34 56.81 -95.06
C LEU A 308 77.32 57.91 -95.48
N LYS A 309 78.59 57.85 -95.03
CA LYS A 309 79.62 58.81 -95.46
C LYS A 309 79.93 58.71 -96.96
N THR A 310 80.00 57.50 -97.53
CA THR A 310 80.18 57.32 -98.98
C THR A 310 78.98 57.87 -99.79
N ILE A 311 77.76 57.74 -99.26
CA ILE A 311 76.58 58.38 -99.86
C ILE A 311 76.72 59.91 -99.81
N ASP A 312 77.12 60.47 -98.67
CA ASP A 312 77.33 61.92 -98.49
C ASP A 312 78.40 62.47 -99.46
N ASP A 313 79.55 61.79 -99.56
CA ASP A 313 80.64 62.13 -100.48
C ASP A 313 80.17 62.06 -101.96
N CYS A 314 79.34 61.08 -102.33
CA CYS A 314 78.81 60.96 -103.68
C CYS A 314 77.70 61.99 -103.99
N ILE A 315 76.86 62.32 -103.00
CA ILE A 315 75.86 63.39 -103.15
C ILE A 315 76.57 64.73 -103.31
N THR A 316 77.60 65.02 -102.52
CA THR A 316 78.40 66.26 -102.65
C THR A 316 79.11 66.31 -103.99
N GLU A 317 79.75 65.22 -104.44
CA GLU A 317 80.36 65.13 -105.78
C GLU A 317 79.34 65.36 -106.90
N LYS A 318 78.17 64.71 -106.89
CA LYS A 318 77.13 64.93 -107.91
C LYS A 318 76.53 66.33 -107.84
N THR A 319 76.40 66.91 -106.65
CA THR A 319 75.94 68.30 -106.47
C THR A 319 76.97 69.28 -107.02
N ASP A 320 78.25 69.02 -106.82
CA ASP A 320 79.36 69.80 -107.39
C ASP A 320 79.43 69.65 -108.91
N ILE A 321 79.19 68.44 -109.47
CA ILE A 321 79.08 68.21 -110.92
C ILE A 321 77.88 68.98 -111.51
N VAL A 322 76.71 68.97 -110.86
CA VAL A 322 75.53 69.76 -111.30
C VAL A 322 75.82 71.26 -111.22
N ASN A 323 76.50 71.72 -110.17
CA ASN A 323 76.92 73.11 -110.02
C ASN A 323 77.98 73.52 -111.06
N MET A 324 78.85 72.61 -111.49
CA MET A 324 79.80 72.81 -112.59
C MET A 324 79.10 72.78 -113.97
N ALA A 325 78.16 71.85 -114.20
CA ALA A 325 77.37 71.78 -115.43
C ALA A 325 76.48 73.02 -115.63
N ASN A 326 75.91 73.56 -114.55
CA ASN A 326 75.15 74.81 -114.57
C ASN A 326 76.02 76.07 -114.81
N ARG A 327 77.35 75.97 -114.75
CA ARG A 327 78.27 77.08 -115.07
C ARG A 327 78.86 77.03 -116.48
N GLY A 328 78.61 75.97 -117.25
CA GLY A 328 79.16 75.77 -118.59
C GLY A 328 78.11 75.35 -119.61
N GLY A 329 77.13 76.21 -119.90
CA GLY A 329 76.22 76.00 -121.03
C GLY A 329 74.84 76.65 -120.89
N SER A 330 74.66 77.80 -121.54
CA SER A 330 73.37 78.42 -121.88
C SER A 330 73.50 78.99 -123.30
N PRO A 331 72.42 79.29 -124.08
CA PRO A 331 70.99 79.25 -123.73
C PRO A 331 70.02 78.73 -124.84
N GLY A 332 68.73 78.56 -124.46
CA GLY A 332 67.55 78.56 -125.34
C GLY A 332 66.75 77.24 -125.32
N GLY A 333 65.43 77.18 -125.12
CA GLY A 333 64.38 78.17 -124.86
C GLY A 333 63.02 77.44 -124.76
N SER A 334 62.04 78.09 -124.11
CA SER A 334 60.57 77.91 -124.25
C SER A 334 59.86 76.69 -123.61
N SER A 335 59.48 76.85 -122.33
CA SER A 335 58.10 76.94 -121.76
C SER A 335 56.86 76.60 -122.63
N PRO A 336 55.64 76.38 -122.06
CA PRO A 336 55.28 76.00 -120.67
C PRO A 336 54.08 75.01 -120.52
N ASN A 337 53.70 74.79 -119.25
CA ASN A 337 52.37 74.49 -118.67
C ASN A 337 51.96 73.03 -118.44
N ARG A 338 51.27 72.67 -117.34
CA ARG A 338 51.10 73.17 -115.95
C ARG A 338 49.99 72.29 -115.32
N TYR A 339 50.11 72.09 -114.02
CA TYR A 339 49.08 71.72 -113.03
C TYR A 339 48.59 70.26 -113.02
N SER A 340 48.89 69.47 -111.98
CA SER A 340 48.47 69.53 -110.56
C SER A 340 47.09 68.93 -110.31
N ARG A 341 47.06 67.82 -109.58
CA ARG A 341 46.68 67.85 -108.16
C ARG A 341 47.27 66.67 -107.40
#